data_AF-A0A7C1L020-F1
#
_entry.id   AF-A0A7C1L020-F1
#
_cell.length_a   1.000
_cell.length_b   1.000
_cell.length_c   1.000
_cell.angle_alpha   90.00
_cell.angle_beta   90.00
_cell.angle_gamma   90.00
#
_symmetry.space_group_name_H-M   'P 1'
#
loop_
_entity.id
_entity.type
_entity.pdbx_description
1 polymer ?
#
loop_
_entity_poly.entity_id
_entity_poly.type
_entity_poly.pdbx_seq_one_letter_code
_entity_poly.pdbx_strand_id
1 'polypeptide(L)' 'MKKGGGYAVIRAQLEREGMVSSERDAQIASIAMANKLIVVTHNVKEFVRIGKLKVEDWATV' A
#
# COMPACT_ATOMS: atom_id res chain seq x y z
N MET A 1 13.44 -20.32 3.39
CA MET A 1 13.38 -19.07 2.60
C MET A 1 12.57 -18.01 3.36
N LYS A 2 13.22 -17.03 3.99
CA LYS A 2 12.52 -15.82 4.48
C LYS A 2 12.24 -14.93 3.28
N LYS A 3 11.00 -14.88 2.76
CA LYS A 3 10.61 -13.81 1.84
C LYS A 3 10.62 -12.51 2.66
N GLY A 4 11.67 -11.70 2.50
CA GLY A 4 11.84 -10.46 3.24
C GLY A 4 10.67 -9.53 2.96
N GLY A 5 9.80 -9.31 3.94
CA GLY A 5 8.71 -8.33 3.89
C GLY A 5 9.21 -6.89 4.03
N GLY A 6 10.33 -6.57 3.40
CA GLY A 6 10.90 -5.22 3.37
C GLY A 6 10.27 -4.38 2.26
N TYR A 7 10.35 -3.06 2.44
CA TYR A 7 9.84 -2.05 1.50
C TYR A 7 10.14 -2.37 0.02
N ALA A 8 11.40 -2.64 -0.32
CA ALA A 8 11.83 -2.86 -1.71
C ALA A 8 11.12 -4.05 -2.39
N VAL A 9 10.89 -5.14 -1.65
CA VAL A 9 10.21 -6.34 -2.17
C VAL A 9 8.72 -6.06 -2.38
N ILE A 10 8.08 -5.38 -1.44
CA ILE A 10 6.66 -5.04 -1.52
C ILE A 10 6.42 -4.04 -2.65
N ARG A 11 7.27 -3.02 -2.79
CA ARG A 11 7.19 -2.05 -3.89
C ARG A 11 7.29 -2.74 -5.25
N ALA A 12 8.29 -3.60 -5.44
CA ALA A 12 8.46 -4.35 -6.69
C ALA A 12 7.26 -5.27 -6.97
N GLN A 13 6.64 -5.85 -5.94
CA GLN A 13 5.42 -6.62 -6.08
C GLN A 13 4.25 -5.76 -6.56
N LEU A 14 4.00 -4.61 -5.92
CA LEU A 14 2.91 -3.70 -6.26
C LEU A 14 3.04 -3.15 -7.68
N GLU A 15 4.26 -2.77 -8.10
CA GLU A 15 4.56 -2.32 -9.46
C GLU A 15 4.27 -3.41 -10.49
N ARG A 16 4.71 -4.65 -10.22
CA ARG A 16 4.49 -5.79 -11.13
C ARG A 16 3.01 -6.16 -11.27
N GLU A 17 2.24 -6.03 -10.18
CA GLU A 17 0.82 -6.37 -10.17
C GLU A 17 -0.05 -5.26 -10.78
N GLY A 18 0.52 -4.09 -11.09
CA GLY A 18 -0.23 -2.97 -11.68
C GLY A 18 -1.37 -2.47 -10.80
N MET A 19 -1.36 -2.80 -9.50
CA MET A 19 -2.47 -2.53 -8.58
C MET A 19 -2.61 -1.06 -8.22
N VAL A 20 -1.54 -0.27 -8.42
CA VAL A 20 -1.46 1.10 -7.94
C VAL A 20 -1.19 2.05 -9.10
N SER A 21 -2.01 3.10 -9.24
CA SER A 21 -1.95 4.02 -10.39
C SER A 21 -0.73 4.93 -10.41
N SER A 22 -0.02 5.08 -9.28
CA SER A 22 1.08 6.04 -9.12
C SER A 22 2.24 5.40 -8.37
N GLU A 23 3.46 5.77 -8.76
CA GLU A 23 4.68 5.39 -8.05
C GLU A 23 4.61 5.77 -6.56
N ARG A 24 4.09 6.96 -6.24
CA ARG A 24 3.99 7.44 -4.85
C ARG A 24 3.08 6.56 -4.00
N ASP A 25 1.96 6.15 -4.56
CA ASP A 25 1.00 5.30 -3.85
C ASP A 25 1.60 3.90 -3.59
N ALA A 26 2.41 3.38 -4.52
CA ALA A 26 3.15 2.14 -4.31
C ALA A 26 4.21 2.27 -3.21
N GLN A 27 4.88 3.42 -3.12
CA GLN A 27 5.82 3.71 -2.02
C GLN A 27 5.09 3.81 -0.67
N ILE A 28 3.97 4.55 -0.60
CA ILE A 28 3.16 4.67 0.62
C ILE A 28 2.66 3.30 1.08
N ALA A 29 2.06 2.53 0.18
CA ALA A 29 1.52 1.21 0.49
C ALA A 29 2.62 0.23 0.94
N SER A 30 3.78 0.25 0.28
CA SER A 30 4.90 -0.63 0.66
C SER A 30 5.50 -0.28 2.02
N ILE A 31 5.60 1.01 2.38
CA ILE A 31 6.00 1.43 3.72
C ILE A 31 4.97 0.96 4.76
N ALA A 32 3.69 1.19 4.51
CA ALA A 32 2.62 0.80 5.43
C ALA A 32 2.57 -0.72 5.64
N MET A 33 2.66 -1.51 4.56
CA MET A 33 2.67 -2.96 4.64
C MET A 33 3.91 -3.52 5.33
N ALA A 34 5.10 -2.97 5.06
CA ALA A 34 6.34 -3.39 5.71
C ALA A 34 6.30 -3.17 7.23
N ASN A 35 5.62 -2.11 7.67
CA ASN A 35 5.54 -1.71 9.07
C ASN A 35 4.20 -2.07 9.74
N LYS A 36 3.29 -2.77 9.05
CA LYS A 36 1.95 -3.14 9.54
C LYS A 36 1.10 -1.94 9.99
N LEU A 37 1.20 -0.83 9.26
CA LEU A 37 0.47 0.42 9.52
C LEU A 37 -0.87 0.46 8.76
N ILE A 38 -1.70 1.46 9.11
CA ILE A 38 -2.94 1.81 8.41
C ILE A 38 -2.68 3.08 7.61
N VAL A 39 -3.13 3.12 6.35
CA VAL A 39 -3.09 4.34 5.52
C VAL A 39 -4.38 5.10 5.72
N VAL A 40 -4.28 6.31 6.27
CA VAL A 40 -5.41 7.25 6.36
C VAL A 40 -5.37 8.15 5.12
N THR A 41 -6.40 8.10 4.28
CA THR A 41 -6.46 8.87 3.04
C THR A 41 -7.90 9.07 2.57
N HIS A 42 -8.17 10.23 1.97
CA HIS A 42 -9.42 10.45 1.25
C HIS A 42 -9.41 9.79 -0.15
N ASN A 43 -8.24 9.41 -0.67
CA ASN A 43 -8.10 8.68 -1.94
C ASN A 43 -8.24 7.16 -1.76
N VAL A 44 -9.29 6.74 -1.05
CA VAL A 44 -9.50 5.34 -0.66
C VAL A 44 -9.48 4.39 -1.86
N LYS A 45 -10.07 4.82 -2.99
CA LYS A 45 -10.27 4.01 -4.20
C LYS A 45 -8.99 3.42 -4.81
N GLU A 46 -7.86 4.11 -4.64
CA GLU A 46 -6.57 3.63 -5.14
C GLU A 46 -5.94 2.61 -4.20
N PHE A 47 -6.07 2.80 -2.88
CA PHE A 47 -5.42 1.96 -1.88
C PHE A 47 -6.19 0.68 -1.53
N VAL A 48 -7.53 0.68 -1.66
CA VAL A 48 -8.36 -0.51 -1.39
C VAL A 48 -8.12 -1.67 -2.34
N ARG A 49 -7.51 -1.42 -3.51
CA ARG A 49 -7.12 -2.46 -4.47
C ARG A 49 -6.02 -3.37 -3.92
N ILE A 50 -5.27 -2.89 -2.93
CA ILE A 50 -4.17 -3.61 -2.31
C ILE A 50 -4.74 -4.46 -1.18
N GLY A 51 -5.11 -5.70 -1.46
CA GLY A 51 -5.91 -6.54 -0.55
C GLY A 51 -5.30 -6.83 0.84
N LYS A 52 -4.02 -6.53 1.08
CA LYS A 52 -3.36 -6.68 2.40
C LYS A 52 -3.16 -5.36 3.14
N LEU A 53 -3.49 -4.23 2.51
CA LEU A 53 -3.32 -2.91 3.09
C LEU A 53 -4.58 -2.51 3.86
N LYS A 54 -4.40 -2.02 5.09
CA LYS A 54 -5.49 -1.41 5.87
C LYS A 54 -5.62 0.06 5.48
N VAL A 55 -6.83 0.51 5.21
CA VAL A 55 -7.12 1.88 4.75
C VAL A 55 -8.29 2.44 5.54
N GLU A 56 -8.18 3.70 5.96
CA GLU A 56 -9.25 4.47 6.62
C GLU A 56 -9.45 5.82 5.91
N ASP A 57 -10.69 6.32 5.92
CA ASP A 57 -11.03 7.68 5.51
C ASP A 57 -11.56 8.47 6.70
N TRP A 58 -10.89 9.58 7.01
CA TRP A 58 -11.29 10.49 8.09
C TRP A 58 -11.89 11.79 7.56
N ALA A 59 -12.04 11.97 6.24
CA ALA A 59 -12.65 13.17 5.66
C ALA A 59 -14.18 13.06 5.56
N THR A 60 -14.75 11.91 5.93
CA THR A 60 -16.19 11.62 5.90
C THR A 60 -16.84 11.60 7.29
N VAL A 61 -16.12 12.05 8.33
CA VAL A 61 -16.70 12.35 9.65
C VAL A 61 -17.24 13.78 9.73
#